data_AF-H1XRW5-F1
#
_entry.id   AF-H1XRW5-F1
#
_cell.length_a   1.000
_cell.length_b   1.000
_cell.length_c   1.000
_cell.angle_alpha   90.00
_cell.angle_beta   90.00
_cell.angle_gamma   90.00
#
_symmetry.space_group_name_H-M   'P 1'
#
loop_
_entity.id
_entity.type
_entity.pdbx_description
1 polymer ?
#
loop_
_entity_poly.entity_id
_entity_poly.type
_entity_poly.pdbx_seq_one_letter_code
_entity_poly.pdbx_strand_id
1 'polypeptide(L)'
;MKQNKSTRKMIKGWRLLLLLLIFLTSLSAQSLQEKLNRYATLNINEWLMYHSNQRLSITDYRTHYPSGGGFYPMASGVLIFEDGLVWAAKVHDGREPALRAGGCMFVSGVQPGWIVEEGNANQWPVAVAADEPGVRIYRWRKDFFEIDDAPLKDEVALLLEIEPDAVTNAQIDTLRRQYLRDLQEWPAEHGAPYYDRNRNGKYDADYDEPGILGADQLLWYVVNDANEARASQLFGSPPIGLEVQVTAWAYKVGLSQVAFRRYRIINKSGFLLDSMLVGQYVNCDIGYFGDDLVGCDSSLSYGFAYNGYPSDDVFNQFSMSPPALGIVLLQGPIVPQQGATGIQDFRQITDYENLPMTSFWYHGSGMATAPPSLGTYWGTLTVFANLLGFADYRYGHFEPFTNGAIPTSPWPLQGNPLSGQGEIDGANGYPLPGARMLMVNSGPFSMEPGAVQEVIYAFVAANPSAAGNHLDALANLMKIIPTLHKAYQAFLQFEAPVGPRQTTPPDTHDSTGVDYFILGDGYPNPFAQQVQLKLRLLNDLDVRLEVFNVLGQQVQTIYQGPLLKGDYVLQWDGKDRRGNDLPSGVYFVRLQHGPLMRWRKVILLK
;
A
#
# COMPACT_ATOMS: atom_id res chain seq x y z
N MET A 1 -54.94 -3.83 44.67
CA MET A 1 -53.49 -3.53 44.54
C MET A 1 -52.66 -4.74 44.05
N LYS A 2 -52.97 -5.35 42.89
CA LYS A 2 -52.23 -6.50 42.33
C LYS A 2 -51.99 -6.38 40.81
N GLN A 3 -51.59 -5.21 40.33
CA GLN A 3 -51.37 -5.00 38.89
C GLN A 3 -50.04 -4.30 38.53
N ASN A 4 -49.03 -4.35 39.41
CA ASN A 4 -47.78 -3.59 39.19
C ASN A 4 -46.47 -4.37 39.38
N LYS A 5 -46.53 -5.71 39.43
CA LYS A 5 -45.33 -6.58 39.53
C LYS A 5 -44.92 -7.25 38.21
N SER A 6 -45.84 -7.54 37.28
CA SER A 6 -45.47 -8.15 35.98
C SER A 6 -44.89 -7.13 35.01
N THR A 7 -45.43 -5.91 34.95
CA THR A 7 -44.92 -4.79 34.14
C THR A 7 -43.50 -4.37 34.56
N ARG A 8 -43.18 -4.32 35.86
CA ARG A 8 -41.81 -4.03 36.34
C ARG A 8 -40.79 -5.14 36.03
N LYS A 9 -41.20 -6.42 35.95
CA LYS A 9 -40.33 -7.53 35.50
C LYS A 9 -40.12 -7.52 33.99
N MET A 10 -41.15 -7.19 33.22
CA MET A 10 -41.07 -7.06 31.76
C MET A 10 -40.16 -5.90 31.34
N ILE A 11 -40.28 -4.72 31.97
CA ILE A 11 -39.45 -3.54 31.66
C ILE A 11 -37.98 -3.77 32.06
N LYS A 12 -37.70 -4.54 33.11
CA LYS A 12 -36.32 -4.95 33.47
C LYS A 12 -35.75 -6.00 32.51
N GLY A 13 -36.56 -6.93 32.02
CA GLY A 13 -36.17 -7.90 30.99
C GLY A 13 -35.84 -7.24 29.65
N TRP A 14 -36.64 -6.26 29.22
CA TRP A 14 -36.37 -5.48 28.01
C TRP A 14 -35.16 -4.55 28.16
N ARG A 15 -34.92 -3.95 29.33
CA ARG A 15 -33.69 -3.19 29.59
C ARG A 15 -32.45 -4.08 29.62
N LEU A 16 -32.53 -5.30 30.16
CA LEU A 16 -31.41 -6.25 30.08
C LEU A 16 -31.20 -6.74 28.66
N LEU A 17 -32.25 -7.01 27.88
CA LEU A 17 -32.13 -7.42 26.49
C LEU A 17 -31.61 -6.28 25.60
N LEU A 18 -32.00 -5.02 25.85
CA LEU A 18 -31.48 -3.85 25.16
C LEU A 18 -30.03 -3.55 25.57
N LEU A 19 -29.67 -3.72 26.85
CA LEU A 19 -28.29 -3.62 27.31
C LEU A 19 -27.43 -4.78 26.79
N LEU A 20 -27.98 -5.99 26.62
CA LEU A 20 -27.31 -7.14 26.02
C LEU A 20 -27.20 -6.98 24.50
N LEU A 21 -28.20 -6.40 23.82
CA LEU A 21 -28.10 -6.03 22.40
C LEU A 21 -27.09 -4.90 22.20
N ILE A 22 -27.08 -3.89 23.08
CA ILE A 22 -26.06 -2.82 23.07
C ILE A 22 -24.67 -3.40 23.40
N PHE A 23 -24.56 -4.39 24.29
CA PHE A 23 -23.31 -5.11 24.59
C PHE A 23 -22.87 -6.06 23.47
N LEU A 24 -23.81 -6.68 22.76
CA LEU A 24 -23.55 -7.57 21.62
C LEU A 24 -23.25 -6.78 20.34
N THR A 25 -23.74 -5.54 20.21
CA THR A 25 -23.29 -4.58 19.19
C THR A 25 -22.05 -3.78 19.62
N SER A 26 -21.52 -4.02 20.82
CA SER A 26 -20.30 -3.38 21.33
C SER A 26 -19.15 -4.34 21.57
N LEU A 27 -19.12 -5.48 20.86
CA LEU A 27 -17.84 -5.95 20.32
C LEU A 27 -17.44 -4.90 19.29
N SER A 28 -16.67 -3.91 19.75
CA SER A 28 -16.47 -2.60 19.13
C SER A 28 -16.28 -2.68 17.61
N ALA A 29 -17.30 -2.27 16.85
CA ALA A 29 -17.05 -1.80 15.49
C ALA A 29 -16.05 -0.64 15.62
N GLN A 30 -14.81 -0.85 15.18
CA GLN A 30 -13.80 0.20 15.17
C GLN A 30 -14.35 1.40 14.40
N SER A 31 -14.15 2.59 14.92
CA SER A 31 -14.51 3.81 14.18
C SER A 31 -13.73 3.86 12.87
N LEU A 32 -14.28 4.54 11.85
CA LEU A 32 -13.56 4.75 10.59
C LEU A 32 -12.16 5.36 10.84
N GLN A 33 -12.03 6.29 11.79
CA GLN A 33 -10.76 6.90 12.12
C GLN A 33 -9.73 5.89 12.68
N GLU A 34 -10.17 4.96 13.53
CA GLU A 34 -9.29 3.89 14.04
C GLU A 34 -8.84 2.96 12.91
N LYS A 35 -9.74 2.62 11.97
CA LYS A 35 -9.38 1.82 10.79
C LYS A 35 -8.40 2.58 9.89
N LEU A 36 -8.62 3.87 9.64
CA LEU A 36 -7.73 4.69 8.81
C LEU A 36 -6.30 4.80 9.36
N ASN A 37 -6.14 4.84 10.68
CA ASN A 37 -4.82 4.86 11.31
C ASN A 37 -4.02 3.57 11.08
N ARG A 38 -4.72 2.42 10.95
CA ARG A 38 -4.09 1.08 10.96
C ARG A 38 -4.06 0.39 9.61
N TYR A 39 -5.02 0.69 8.74
CA TYR A 39 -5.27 -0.03 7.51
C TYR A 39 -5.34 0.91 6.32
N ALA A 40 -4.93 0.43 5.15
CA ALA A 40 -5.05 1.10 3.87
C ALA A 40 -5.22 0.13 2.72
N THR A 41 -5.74 0.62 1.59
CA THR A 41 -5.84 -0.16 0.37
C THR A 41 -5.00 0.47 -0.72
N LEU A 42 -4.30 -0.37 -1.50
CA LEU A 42 -3.81 -0.03 -2.82
C LEU A 42 -4.90 -0.46 -3.81
N ASN A 43 -5.56 0.51 -4.44
CA ASN A 43 -6.78 0.32 -5.23
C ASN A 43 -6.94 1.32 -6.38
N ILE A 44 -5.83 1.89 -6.89
CA ILE A 44 -5.86 2.80 -8.05
C ILE A 44 -5.69 2.09 -9.39
N ASN A 45 -5.17 0.85 -9.37
CA ASN A 45 -4.86 0.04 -10.53
C ASN A 45 -5.85 -1.14 -10.63
N GLU A 46 -5.50 -2.26 -11.26
CA GLU A 46 -6.39 -3.44 -11.35
C GLU A 46 -6.36 -4.33 -10.09
N TRP A 47 -5.49 -4.02 -9.12
CA TRP A 47 -5.37 -4.74 -7.86
C TRP A 47 -6.21 -4.14 -6.74
N LEU A 48 -6.71 -5.00 -5.85
CA LEU A 48 -7.03 -4.61 -4.47
C LEU A 48 -6.02 -5.27 -3.53
N MET A 49 -5.19 -4.48 -2.86
CA MET A 49 -4.31 -4.99 -1.81
C MET A 49 -4.54 -4.26 -0.49
N TYR A 50 -4.79 -5.02 0.57
CA TYR A 50 -4.99 -4.48 1.92
C TYR A 50 -3.66 -4.40 2.67
N HIS A 51 -3.32 -3.25 3.23
CA HIS A 51 -2.11 -3.02 4.01
C HIS A 51 -2.44 -2.71 5.46
N SER A 52 -1.56 -3.13 6.37
CA SER A 52 -1.62 -2.74 7.79
C SER A 52 -0.25 -2.26 8.27
N ASN A 53 -0.21 -1.20 9.09
CA ASN A 53 1.03 -0.78 9.75
C ASN A 53 1.47 -1.71 10.89
N GLN A 54 0.73 -2.79 11.16
CA GLN A 54 1.06 -3.77 12.18
C GLN A 54 1.78 -5.00 11.63
N ARG A 55 1.94 -5.08 10.31
CA ARG A 55 2.49 -6.24 9.60
C ARG A 55 3.35 -5.78 8.42
N LEU A 56 4.16 -6.70 7.89
CA LEU A 56 4.87 -6.55 6.62
C LEU A 56 4.16 -7.27 5.48
N SER A 57 2.83 -7.37 5.60
CA SER A 57 1.98 -8.33 4.93
C SER A 57 0.69 -7.65 4.50
N ILE A 58 0.12 -8.12 3.39
CA ILE A 58 -1.26 -7.86 3.06
C ILE A 58 -2.16 -8.51 4.10
N THR A 59 -3.06 -7.72 4.67
CA THR A 59 -3.89 -8.17 5.79
C THR A 59 -5.35 -8.07 5.41
N ASP A 60 -6.02 -9.20 5.24
CA ASP A 60 -7.49 -9.20 5.26
C ASP A 60 -7.94 -8.87 6.69
N TYR A 61 -8.39 -7.64 6.91
CA TYR A 61 -8.97 -7.21 8.18
C TYR A 61 -10.49 -7.39 8.21
N ARG A 62 -11.10 -7.94 7.15
CA ARG A 62 -12.54 -8.12 7.07
C ARG A 62 -12.98 -9.32 7.91
N THR A 63 -14.14 -9.17 8.54
CA THR A 63 -14.72 -10.10 9.51
C THR A 63 -15.74 -11.06 8.89
N HIS A 64 -16.24 -10.78 7.67
CA HIS A 64 -17.39 -11.47 7.07
C HIS A 64 -17.14 -12.15 5.70
N TYR A 65 -15.93 -12.08 5.13
CA TYR A 65 -15.59 -12.77 3.87
C TYR A 65 -14.35 -13.65 4.07
N PRO A 66 -14.30 -14.88 3.52
CA PRO A 66 -13.05 -15.64 3.51
C PRO A 66 -12.08 -14.91 2.58
N SER A 67 -10.99 -14.38 3.15
CA SER A 67 -9.75 -15.07 3.45
C SER A 67 -8.68 -14.78 2.40
N GLY A 68 -8.37 -13.50 2.18
CA GLY A 68 -7.24 -13.14 1.35
C GLY A 68 -6.91 -11.65 1.36
N GLY A 69 -5.64 -11.30 1.24
CA GLY A 69 -5.19 -9.90 1.28
C GLY A 69 -4.99 -9.24 -0.10
N GLY A 70 -5.01 -10.02 -1.18
CA GLY A 70 -4.76 -9.54 -2.55
C GLY A 70 -5.75 -10.10 -3.56
N PHE A 71 -6.52 -9.23 -4.21
CA PHE A 71 -7.55 -9.58 -5.20
C PHE A 71 -7.20 -9.03 -6.57
N TYR A 72 -7.44 -9.84 -7.59
CA TYR A 72 -7.24 -9.44 -8.97
C TYR A 72 -8.12 -10.21 -9.95
N PRO A 73 -8.78 -9.50 -10.89
CA PRO A 73 -9.05 -8.06 -10.84
C PRO A 73 -9.76 -7.63 -9.55
N MET A 74 -9.63 -6.36 -9.17
CA MET A 74 -10.01 -5.73 -7.87
C MET A 74 -11.36 -6.17 -7.25
N ALA A 75 -12.33 -6.61 -8.04
CA ALA A 75 -13.67 -7.03 -7.61
C ALA A 75 -14.02 -8.48 -8.03
N SER A 76 -13.02 -9.36 -8.11
CA SER A 76 -13.19 -10.76 -8.51
C SER A 76 -12.71 -11.74 -7.43
N GLY A 77 -11.76 -12.63 -7.75
CA GLY A 77 -11.20 -13.63 -6.85
C GLY A 77 -9.92 -13.16 -6.13
N VAL A 78 -9.61 -13.86 -5.04
CA VAL A 78 -8.32 -13.80 -4.37
C VAL A 78 -7.24 -14.37 -5.29
N LEU A 79 -6.03 -13.79 -5.26
CA LEU A 79 -4.80 -14.38 -5.80
C LEU A 79 -3.79 -14.66 -4.67
N ILE A 80 -3.86 -13.87 -3.60
CA ILE A 80 -2.94 -13.96 -2.48
C ILE A 80 -3.76 -14.00 -1.19
N PHE A 81 -3.66 -15.13 -0.50
CA PHE A 81 -4.25 -15.28 0.83
C PHE A 81 -3.52 -14.36 1.83
N GLU A 82 -2.20 -14.48 1.89
CA GLU A 82 -1.32 -13.71 2.75
C GLU A 82 0.06 -13.59 2.08
N ASP A 83 0.78 -12.50 2.32
CA ASP A 83 2.19 -12.37 1.95
C ASP A 83 3.00 -11.91 3.17
N GLY A 84 4.32 -11.76 3.04
CA GLY A 84 5.11 -11.15 4.10
C GLY A 84 6.58 -11.09 3.77
N LEU A 85 7.27 -10.04 4.23
CA LEU A 85 8.72 -10.05 4.24
C LEU A 85 9.22 -10.86 5.44
N VAL A 86 10.08 -11.84 5.17
CA VAL A 86 10.77 -12.67 6.17
C VAL A 86 12.27 -12.41 6.06
N TRP A 87 12.97 -12.45 7.18
CA TRP A 87 14.43 -12.35 7.20
C TRP A 87 15.06 -13.29 8.19
N ALA A 88 16.34 -13.57 7.99
CA ALA A 88 17.16 -14.21 8.99
C ALA A 88 18.60 -13.69 8.93
N ALA A 89 19.30 -13.68 10.05
CA ALA A 89 20.69 -13.26 10.13
C ALA A 89 21.42 -13.95 11.29
N LYS A 90 22.74 -13.90 11.23
CA LYS A 90 23.61 -14.16 12.38
C LYS A 90 23.90 -12.83 13.08
N VAL A 91 23.48 -12.71 14.34
CA VAL A 91 23.59 -11.48 15.13
C VAL A 91 24.81 -11.56 16.05
N HIS A 92 25.65 -10.51 16.02
CA HIS A 92 26.89 -10.43 16.79
C HIS A 92 26.77 -9.54 18.04
N ASP A 93 25.71 -9.74 18.83
CA ASP A 93 25.46 -9.01 20.09
C ASP A 93 25.89 -9.79 21.36
N GLY A 94 26.44 -10.99 21.18
CA GLY A 94 26.85 -11.88 22.27
C GLY A 94 25.71 -12.66 22.95
N ARG A 95 24.47 -12.51 22.47
CA ARG A 95 23.30 -13.24 22.97
C ARG A 95 22.99 -14.47 22.12
N GLU A 96 22.73 -15.59 22.79
CA GLU A 96 22.27 -16.82 22.15
C GLU A 96 20.72 -16.92 22.14
N PRO A 97 20.12 -17.56 21.11
CA PRO A 97 20.80 -18.03 19.90
C PRO A 97 21.26 -16.89 18.99
N ALA A 98 22.46 -17.04 18.40
CA ALA A 98 23.02 -16.05 17.49
C ALA A 98 22.33 -16.01 16.10
N LEU A 99 21.85 -17.15 15.61
CA LEU A 99 20.99 -17.17 14.42
C LEU A 99 19.58 -16.75 14.80
N ARG A 100 19.04 -15.75 14.12
CA ARG A 100 17.72 -15.19 14.42
C ARG A 100 16.94 -14.96 13.14
N ALA A 101 15.63 -15.07 13.24
CA ALA A 101 14.70 -14.86 12.14
C ALA A 101 13.53 -13.99 12.60
N GLY A 102 13.00 -13.19 11.69
CA GLY A 102 11.89 -12.28 11.96
C GLY A 102 11.08 -11.98 10.71
N GLY A 103 10.26 -10.94 10.77
CA GLY A 103 9.40 -10.51 9.68
C GLY A 103 7.93 -10.83 9.92
N CYS A 104 7.25 -11.33 8.90
CA CYS A 104 5.84 -11.68 8.95
C CYS A 104 5.54 -12.93 8.11
N MET A 105 4.94 -13.94 8.73
CA MET A 105 4.46 -15.17 8.08
C MET A 105 3.40 -15.81 8.97
N PHE A 106 2.12 -15.74 8.59
CA PHE A 106 0.93 -16.08 9.40
C PHE A 106 0.72 -15.18 10.63
N VAL A 107 1.79 -15.00 11.40
CA VAL A 107 1.92 -14.14 12.56
C VAL A 107 2.88 -12.98 12.22
N SER A 108 2.65 -11.84 12.84
CA SER A 108 3.54 -10.69 12.71
C SER A 108 4.58 -10.70 13.83
N GLY A 109 5.86 -10.77 13.46
CA GLY A 109 6.99 -10.60 14.37
C GLY A 109 7.37 -9.14 14.62
N VAL A 110 6.66 -8.20 13.99
CA VAL A 110 6.94 -6.75 14.06
C VAL A 110 5.88 -5.99 14.83
N GLN A 111 6.19 -4.74 15.15
CA GLN A 111 5.26 -3.74 15.70
C GLN A 111 5.33 -2.42 14.89
N PRO A 112 4.27 -1.60 14.92
CA PRO A 112 4.26 -0.29 14.28
C PRO A 112 5.32 0.68 14.85
N GLY A 113 5.83 1.57 14.01
CA GLY A 113 6.65 2.71 14.41
C GLY A 113 8.15 2.56 14.14
N TRP A 114 8.87 3.68 14.21
CA TRP A 114 10.33 3.76 14.07
C TRP A 114 11.06 3.54 15.41
N ILE A 115 12.37 3.35 15.33
CA ILE A 115 13.26 3.26 16.49
C ILE A 115 13.75 4.67 16.83
N VAL A 116 13.43 5.15 18.04
CA VAL A 116 13.81 6.50 18.53
C VAL A 116 15.20 6.53 19.15
N GLU A 117 15.62 5.42 19.77
CA GLU A 117 16.97 5.27 20.31
C GLU A 117 17.58 3.98 19.76
N GLU A 118 18.70 4.11 19.05
CA GLU A 118 19.42 2.96 18.49
C GLU A 118 20.07 2.12 19.59
N GLY A 119 20.15 0.83 19.34
CA GLY A 119 20.84 -0.09 20.23
C GLY A 119 22.34 0.13 20.23
N ASN A 120 22.99 -0.36 21.28
CA ASN A 120 24.44 -0.40 21.43
C ASN A 120 24.82 -1.50 22.44
N ALA A 121 26.11 -1.63 22.74
CA ALA A 121 26.63 -2.64 23.66
C ALA A 121 25.97 -2.65 25.06
N ASN A 122 25.36 -1.53 25.50
CA ASN A 122 24.78 -1.38 26.83
C ASN A 122 23.24 -1.23 26.81
N GLN A 123 22.61 -1.09 25.64
CA GLN A 123 21.20 -0.76 25.54
C GLN A 123 20.57 -1.39 24.30
N TRP A 124 19.38 -1.99 24.47
CA TRP A 124 18.55 -2.48 23.37
C TRP A 124 17.81 -1.32 22.68
N PRO A 125 17.57 -1.36 21.35
CA PRO A 125 16.84 -0.30 20.66
C PRO A 125 15.46 -0.03 21.27
N VAL A 126 15.10 1.25 21.35
CA VAL A 126 13.81 1.70 21.90
C VAL A 126 12.95 2.21 20.76
N ALA A 127 11.78 1.61 20.59
CA ALA A 127 10.79 2.04 19.60
C ALA A 127 9.89 3.14 20.15
N VAL A 128 9.39 3.98 19.24
CA VAL A 128 8.27 4.89 19.52
C VAL A 128 7.04 4.10 20.00
N ALA A 129 6.21 4.70 20.86
CA ALA A 129 4.98 4.02 21.29
C ALA A 129 4.01 3.84 20.11
N ALA A 130 3.37 2.67 20.02
CA ALA A 130 2.58 2.27 18.86
C ALA A 130 1.27 3.07 18.69
N ASP A 131 0.85 3.82 19.70
CA ASP A 131 -0.30 4.71 19.72
C ASP A 131 0.05 6.19 19.51
N GLU A 132 1.34 6.52 19.30
CA GLU A 132 1.76 7.86 18.92
C GLU A 132 1.06 8.29 17.62
N PRO A 133 0.51 9.51 17.52
CA PRO A 133 -0.29 9.94 16.37
C PRO A 133 0.42 9.86 15.00
N GLY A 134 1.75 9.93 15.00
CA GLY A 134 2.60 9.78 13.82
C GLY A 134 2.79 8.34 13.35
N VAL A 135 2.45 7.34 14.17
CA VAL A 135 2.59 5.91 13.88
C VAL A 135 1.34 5.40 13.16
N ARG A 136 1.27 5.65 11.85
CA ARG A 136 0.14 5.28 10.99
C ARG A 136 0.58 4.98 9.56
N ILE A 137 -0.37 4.56 8.72
CA ILE A 137 -0.16 4.53 7.28
C ILE A 137 -0.44 5.92 6.70
N TYR A 138 0.56 6.50 6.05
CA TYR A 138 0.43 7.74 5.27
C TYR A 138 0.06 7.42 3.84
N ARG A 139 -0.90 8.18 3.30
CA ARG A 139 -1.50 7.91 2.01
C ARG A 139 -1.39 9.09 1.08
N TRP A 140 -1.18 8.79 -0.18
CA TRP A 140 -1.23 9.78 -1.23
C TRP A 140 -1.86 9.21 -2.50
N ARG A 141 -2.68 10.03 -3.15
CA ARG A 141 -3.21 9.79 -4.48
C ARG A 141 -3.05 11.04 -5.32
N LYS A 142 -2.51 10.88 -6.52
CA LYS A 142 -2.29 11.99 -7.46
C LYS A 142 -3.60 12.65 -7.90
N ASP A 143 -4.67 11.86 -8.01
CA ASP A 143 -6.02 12.32 -8.36
C ASP A 143 -6.81 12.87 -7.17
N PHE A 144 -6.25 12.90 -5.95
CA PHE A 144 -6.99 13.23 -4.73
C PHE A 144 -7.72 14.59 -4.78
N PHE A 145 -7.14 15.60 -5.44
CA PHE A 145 -7.76 16.93 -5.55
C PHE A 145 -8.95 16.97 -6.52
N GLU A 146 -9.05 15.99 -7.40
CA GLU A 146 -10.03 15.93 -8.49
C GLU A 146 -10.94 14.70 -8.37
N ILE A 147 -10.76 13.89 -7.32
CA ILE A 147 -11.49 12.65 -7.12
C ILE A 147 -12.94 12.93 -6.71
N ASP A 148 -13.87 12.33 -7.46
CA ASP A 148 -15.29 12.32 -7.12
C ASP A 148 -15.56 11.47 -5.87
N ASP A 149 -16.77 11.57 -5.33
CA ASP A 149 -17.15 10.84 -4.11
C ASP A 149 -17.27 9.32 -4.32
N ALA A 150 -17.53 8.84 -5.55
CA ALA A 150 -17.80 7.42 -5.79
C ALA A 150 -16.59 6.50 -5.45
N PRO A 151 -15.35 6.76 -5.93
CA PRO A 151 -14.20 5.95 -5.52
C PRO A 151 -13.90 6.01 -4.02
N LEU A 152 -14.16 7.15 -3.38
CA LEU A 152 -13.98 7.31 -1.93
C LEU A 152 -15.06 6.55 -1.14
N LYS A 153 -16.29 6.54 -1.64
CA LYS A 153 -17.41 5.74 -1.12
C LYS A 153 -17.03 4.26 -1.12
N ASP A 154 -16.47 3.77 -2.21
CA ASP A 154 -16.02 2.37 -2.32
C ASP A 154 -14.87 2.06 -1.33
N GLU A 155 -13.88 2.94 -1.18
CA GLU A 155 -12.80 2.75 -0.20
C GLU A 155 -13.34 2.73 1.24
N VAL A 156 -14.27 3.62 1.59
CA VAL A 156 -14.92 3.63 2.90
C VAL A 156 -15.75 2.37 3.13
N ALA A 157 -16.50 1.93 2.11
CA ALA A 157 -17.30 0.70 2.17
C ALA A 157 -16.41 -0.51 2.46
N LEU A 158 -15.28 -0.62 1.75
CA LEU A 158 -14.26 -1.65 1.96
C LEU A 158 -13.64 -1.59 3.36
N LEU A 159 -13.30 -0.39 3.84
CA LEU A 159 -12.74 -0.22 5.19
C LEU A 159 -13.76 -0.61 6.24
N LEU A 160 -15.02 -0.19 6.13
CA LEU A 160 -16.05 -0.43 7.14
C LEU A 160 -16.75 -1.78 7.03
N GLU A 161 -16.55 -2.50 5.93
CA GLU A 161 -17.23 -3.78 5.62
C GLU A 161 -18.75 -3.61 5.55
N ILE A 162 -19.18 -2.56 4.85
CA ILE A 162 -20.58 -2.25 4.62
C ILE A 162 -20.83 -2.11 3.12
N GLU A 163 -22.08 -2.28 2.70
CA GLU A 163 -22.48 -1.99 1.33
C GLU A 163 -22.17 -0.52 0.99
N PRO A 164 -21.72 -0.20 -0.24
CA PRO A 164 -21.47 1.17 -0.65
C PRO A 164 -22.63 2.10 -0.31
N ASP A 165 -23.89 1.70 -0.55
CA ASP A 165 -25.07 2.52 -0.28
C ASP A 165 -25.33 2.82 1.21
N ALA A 166 -24.67 2.12 2.13
CA ALA A 166 -24.68 2.42 3.56
C ALA A 166 -23.64 3.48 3.97
N VAL A 167 -22.73 3.86 3.08
CA VAL A 167 -21.71 4.89 3.34
C VAL A 167 -22.34 6.29 3.34
N THR A 168 -22.05 7.04 4.40
CA THR A 168 -22.50 8.42 4.59
C THR A 168 -21.48 9.43 4.05
N ASN A 169 -21.94 10.62 3.65
CA ASN A 169 -21.04 11.72 3.24
C ASN A 169 -20.02 12.06 4.35
N ALA A 170 -20.42 12.03 5.62
CA ALA A 170 -19.51 12.30 6.75
C ALA A 170 -18.34 11.29 6.85
N GLN A 171 -18.57 10.04 6.43
CA GLN A 171 -17.49 9.04 6.36
C GLN A 171 -16.57 9.29 5.16
N ILE A 172 -17.12 9.68 4.00
CA ILE A 172 -16.34 10.12 2.84
C ILE A 172 -15.47 11.33 3.22
N ASP A 173 -16.01 12.30 3.94
CA ASP A 173 -15.26 13.47 4.41
C ASP A 173 -14.17 13.11 5.41
N THR A 174 -14.41 12.09 6.23
CA THR A 174 -13.40 11.58 7.16
C THR A 174 -12.21 11.00 6.39
N LEU A 175 -12.46 10.24 5.31
CA LEU A 175 -11.40 9.78 4.42
C LEU A 175 -10.70 10.95 3.70
N ARG A 176 -11.44 11.94 3.19
CA ARG A 176 -10.84 13.15 2.58
C ARG A 176 -9.94 13.90 3.56
N ARG A 177 -10.40 14.10 4.80
CA ARG A 177 -9.58 14.72 5.87
C ARG A 177 -8.34 13.90 6.19
N GLN A 178 -8.42 12.56 6.13
CA GLN A 178 -7.25 11.72 6.32
C GLN A 178 -6.20 11.94 5.23
N TYR A 179 -6.60 11.98 3.95
CA TYR A 179 -5.67 12.29 2.85
C TYR A 179 -5.04 13.69 3.00
N LEU A 180 -5.83 14.70 3.40
CA LEU A 180 -5.30 16.05 3.69
C LEU A 180 -4.32 16.06 4.85
N ARG A 181 -4.63 15.33 5.92
CA ARG A 181 -3.74 15.19 7.07
C ARG A 181 -2.44 14.49 6.70
N ASP A 182 -2.51 13.43 5.90
CA ASP A 182 -1.33 12.70 5.46
C ASP A 182 -0.45 13.56 4.54
N LEU A 183 -1.05 14.40 3.68
CA LEU A 183 -0.31 15.41 2.92
C LEU A 183 0.37 16.44 3.84
N GLN A 184 -0.35 16.98 4.83
CA GLN A 184 0.18 18.03 5.71
C GLN A 184 1.28 17.53 6.65
N GLU A 185 1.13 16.32 7.16
CA GLU A 185 2.03 15.69 8.13
C GLU A 185 2.94 14.65 7.46
N TRP A 186 3.20 14.75 6.15
CA TRP A 186 4.00 13.75 5.44
C TRP A 186 5.39 13.60 6.09
N PRO A 187 5.79 12.39 6.53
CA PRO A 187 6.90 12.21 7.45
C PRO A 187 8.22 12.04 6.70
N ALA A 188 8.57 13.05 5.89
CA ALA A 188 9.75 13.04 5.04
C ALA A 188 11.05 12.92 5.86
N GLU A 189 11.10 13.50 7.05
CA GLU A 189 12.20 13.39 8.01
C GLU A 189 12.43 11.95 8.50
N HIS A 190 11.42 11.10 8.41
CA HIS A 190 11.50 9.67 8.71
C HIS A 190 11.74 8.81 7.46
N GLY A 191 11.97 9.41 6.29
CA GLY A 191 12.32 8.70 5.06
C GLY A 191 11.17 8.47 4.08
N ALA A 192 9.99 9.05 4.32
CA ALA A 192 8.89 8.99 3.36
C ALA A 192 9.24 9.73 2.06
N PRO A 193 9.04 9.10 0.88
CA PRO A 193 9.47 9.68 -0.39
C PRO A 193 8.55 10.84 -0.82
N TYR A 194 9.14 11.89 -1.36
CA TYR A 194 8.44 13.06 -1.88
C TYR A 194 9.23 13.67 -3.04
N TYR A 195 8.56 14.49 -3.84
CA TYR A 195 9.23 15.34 -4.82
C TYR A 195 9.49 16.71 -4.20
N ASP A 196 10.77 17.01 -3.98
CA ASP A 196 11.25 18.33 -3.58
C ASP A 196 11.19 19.28 -4.78
N ARG A 197 10.03 19.92 -4.95
CA ARG A 197 9.67 20.71 -6.12
C ARG A 197 10.37 22.07 -6.13
N ASN A 198 10.72 22.61 -4.96
CA ASN A 198 11.44 23.87 -4.80
C ASN A 198 12.97 23.69 -4.62
N ARG A 199 13.44 22.45 -4.47
CA ARG A 199 14.85 22.08 -4.32
C ARG A 199 15.50 22.61 -3.04
N ASN A 200 14.74 22.70 -1.94
CA ASN A 200 15.25 23.21 -0.66
C ASN A 200 15.70 22.08 0.30
N GLY A 201 15.52 20.81 -0.08
CA GLY A 201 15.88 19.62 0.69
C GLY A 201 14.95 19.31 1.87
N LYS A 202 13.78 19.95 1.96
CA LYS A 202 12.79 19.79 3.03
C LYS A 202 11.39 19.72 2.44
N TYR A 203 10.58 18.82 2.98
CA TYR A 203 9.18 18.75 2.58
C TYR A 203 8.39 19.97 3.07
N ASP A 204 7.71 20.64 2.14
CA ASP A 204 6.75 21.71 2.37
C ASP A 204 5.39 21.30 1.76
N ALA A 205 4.38 21.01 2.58
CA ALA A 205 3.08 20.52 2.12
C ALA A 205 2.33 21.48 1.16
N ASP A 206 2.65 22.78 1.22
CA ASP A 206 2.06 23.81 0.36
C ASP A 206 2.73 23.89 -1.02
N TYR A 207 3.94 23.33 -1.16
CA TYR A 207 4.74 23.42 -2.38
C TYR A 207 5.05 22.05 -3.01
N ASP A 208 5.45 21.11 -2.17
CA ASP A 208 5.87 19.77 -2.53
C ASP A 208 4.69 18.80 -2.60
N GLU A 209 4.99 17.57 -3.02
CA GLU A 209 4.02 16.50 -3.00
C GLU A 209 4.69 15.17 -2.62
N PRO A 210 4.01 14.32 -1.83
CA PRO A 210 4.37 12.93 -1.71
C PRO A 210 4.48 12.28 -3.08
N GLY A 211 5.46 11.41 -3.28
CA GLY A 211 5.66 10.86 -4.62
C GLY A 211 6.88 9.96 -4.75
N ILE A 212 6.75 9.01 -5.67
CA ILE A 212 7.82 8.10 -6.08
C ILE A 212 7.58 7.72 -7.56
N LEU A 213 8.57 7.94 -8.42
CA LEU A 213 8.61 7.43 -9.81
C LEU A 213 7.37 7.68 -10.68
N GLY A 214 6.63 8.76 -10.42
CA GLY A 214 5.40 9.12 -11.13
C GLY A 214 4.15 8.33 -10.69
N ALA A 215 4.21 7.59 -9.58
CA ALA A 215 3.12 6.78 -9.07
C ALA A 215 1.81 7.57 -8.89
N ASP A 216 0.68 6.91 -9.17
CA ASP A 216 -0.64 7.52 -9.04
C ASP A 216 -1.21 7.32 -7.61
N GLN A 217 -0.82 6.24 -6.92
CA GLN A 217 -1.13 6.01 -5.51
C GLN A 217 0.12 5.52 -4.78
N LEU A 218 0.28 6.00 -3.55
CA LEU A 218 1.42 5.75 -2.67
C LEU A 218 0.93 5.54 -1.24
N LEU A 219 1.43 4.49 -0.60
CA LEU A 219 1.28 4.21 0.83
C LEU A 219 2.67 4.14 1.46
N TRP A 220 2.82 4.71 2.66
CA TRP A 220 4.08 4.66 3.40
C TRP A 220 3.84 4.45 4.90
N TYR A 221 4.64 3.58 5.53
CA TYR A 221 4.63 3.37 6.99
C TYR A 221 5.93 2.72 7.47
N VAL A 222 6.14 2.71 8.79
CA VAL A 222 7.32 2.11 9.44
C VAL A 222 6.88 1.03 10.43
N VAL A 223 7.65 -0.06 10.48
CA VAL A 223 7.58 -1.10 11.51
C VAL A 223 8.97 -1.40 12.06
N ASN A 224 9.04 -2.07 13.21
CA ASN A 224 10.27 -2.56 13.79
C ASN A 224 10.08 -3.91 14.47
N ASP A 225 11.18 -4.65 14.68
CA ASP A 225 11.16 -5.93 15.40
C ASP A 225 11.66 -5.82 16.84
N ALA A 226 11.85 -4.61 17.39
CA ALA A 226 12.48 -4.41 18.70
C ALA A 226 11.69 -5.02 19.88
N ASN A 227 10.44 -5.46 19.66
CA ASN A 227 9.59 -6.09 20.66
C ASN A 227 9.88 -7.58 20.81
N GLU A 228 10.47 -7.95 21.94
CA GLU A 228 10.90 -9.32 22.22
C GLU A 228 9.76 -10.35 22.20
N ALA A 229 8.58 -10.00 22.73
CA ALA A 229 7.45 -10.91 22.78
C ALA A 229 6.91 -11.22 21.36
N ARG A 230 6.80 -10.21 20.51
CA ARG A 230 6.33 -10.36 19.12
C ARG A 230 7.36 -11.11 18.27
N ALA A 231 8.63 -10.72 18.33
CA ALA A 231 9.68 -11.39 17.57
C ALA A 231 9.79 -12.88 17.94
N SER A 232 9.79 -13.20 19.23
CA SER A 232 9.88 -14.58 19.71
C SER A 232 8.65 -15.41 19.37
N GLN A 233 7.45 -14.81 19.30
CA GLN A 233 6.23 -15.52 18.92
C GLN A 233 6.26 -16.01 17.47
N LEU A 234 6.99 -15.33 16.57
CA LEU A 234 7.04 -15.70 15.17
C LEU A 234 7.83 -17.00 14.96
N PHE A 235 9.14 -17.00 15.22
CA PHE A 235 10.01 -18.17 14.97
C PHE A 235 10.88 -18.57 16.17
N GLY A 236 10.55 -18.12 17.39
CA GLY A 236 11.19 -18.55 18.63
C GLY A 236 12.64 -18.10 18.84
N SER A 237 13.15 -17.17 18.02
CA SER A 237 14.42 -16.48 18.29
C SER A 237 14.18 -15.06 18.82
N PRO A 238 15.17 -14.47 19.53
CA PRO A 238 15.12 -13.07 19.92
C PRO A 238 15.02 -12.12 18.71
N PRO A 239 14.64 -10.85 18.93
CA PRO A 239 14.67 -9.85 17.88
C PRO A 239 16.09 -9.53 17.38
N ILE A 240 16.16 -8.93 16.20
CA ILE A 240 17.42 -8.51 15.55
C ILE A 240 17.69 -7.02 15.81
N GLY A 241 16.66 -6.18 15.88
CA GLY A 241 16.80 -4.73 16.06
C GLY A 241 16.74 -3.98 14.72
N LEU A 242 15.83 -4.38 13.84
CA LEU A 242 15.60 -3.78 12.53
C LEU A 242 14.44 -2.78 12.59
N GLU A 243 14.64 -1.64 11.94
CA GLU A 243 13.55 -0.78 11.47
C GLU A 243 13.32 -1.06 9.98
N VAL A 244 12.06 -1.15 9.57
CA VAL A 244 11.67 -1.38 8.17
C VAL A 244 10.68 -0.31 7.74
N GLN A 245 11.09 0.49 6.75
CA GLN A 245 10.23 1.49 6.12
C GLN A 245 9.64 0.88 4.86
N VAL A 246 8.31 0.84 4.79
CA VAL A 246 7.57 0.22 3.69
C VAL A 246 6.99 1.30 2.81
N THR A 247 7.27 1.22 1.51
CA THR A 247 6.63 2.04 0.48
C THR A 247 5.89 1.13 -0.48
N ALA A 248 4.58 1.26 -0.60
CA ALA A 248 3.79 0.55 -1.60
C ALA A 248 3.21 1.54 -2.61
N TRP A 249 3.25 1.23 -3.90
CA TRP A 249 2.75 2.14 -4.94
C TRP A 249 2.21 1.40 -6.16
N ALA A 250 1.40 2.12 -6.94
CA ALA A 250 0.79 1.61 -8.17
C ALA A 250 0.56 2.73 -9.19
N TYR A 251 0.35 2.31 -10.44
CA TYR A 251 0.02 3.17 -11.57
C TYR A 251 -1.34 2.79 -12.13
N LYS A 252 -2.15 3.80 -12.46
CA LYS A 252 -3.50 3.61 -13.01
C LYS A 252 -3.47 3.07 -14.44
N VAL A 253 -2.46 3.46 -15.22
CA VAL A 253 -2.32 3.12 -16.66
C VAL A 253 -0.90 2.65 -16.96
N GLY A 254 -0.74 1.75 -17.94
CA GLY A 254 0.55 1.26 -18.43
C GLY A 254 1.16 0.14 -17.59
N LEU A 255 1.04 0.24 -16.26
CA LEU A 255 1.43 -0.78 -15.28
C LEU A 255 0.26 -1.14 -14.35
N SER A 256 -0.97 -1.07 -14.85
CA SER A 256 -2.20 -1.30 -14.07
C SER A 256 -2.27 -2.70 -13.44
N GLN A 257 -1.56 -3.66 -14.00
CA GLN A 257 -1.50 -5.06 -13.53
C GLN A 257 -0.40 -5.30 -12.49
N VAL A 258 0.32 -4.25 -12.08
CA VAL A 258 1.48 -4.35 -11.20
C VAL A 258 1.26 -3.50 -9.94
N ALA A 259 1.46 -4.11 -8.79
CA ALA A 259 1.62 -3.42 -7.51
C ALA A 259 3.07 -3.55 -7.05
N PHE A 260 3.65 -2.46 -6.55
CA PHE A 260 5.04 -2.43 -6.14
C PHE A 260 5.17 -2.28 -4.64
N ARG A 261 6.21 -2.88 -4.06
CA ARG A 261 6.54 -2.72 -2.65
C ARG A 261 8.05 -2.65 -2.46
N ARG A 262 8.49 -1.58 -1.81
CA ARG A 262 9.87 -1.35 -1.40
C ARG A 262 9.97 -1.48 0.11
N TYR A 263 10.98 -2.19 0.56
CA TYR A 263 11.37 -2.28 1.96
C TYR A 263 12.77 -1.67 2.12
N ARG A 264 12.87 -0.55 2.86
CA ARG A 264 14.16 -0.07 3.37
C ARG A 264 14.36 -0.69 4.74
N ILE A 265 15.37 -1.55 4.86
CA ILE A 265 15.71 -2.28 6.07
C ILE A 265 16.91 -1.58 6.69
N ILE A 266 16.79 -1.16 7.94
CA ILE A 266 17.81 -0.38 8.64
C ILE A 266 18.26 -1.14 9.87
N ASN A 267 19.56 -1.39 9.97
CA ASN A 267 20.13 -2.01 11.16
C ASN A 267 20.24 -0.99 12.29
N LYS A 268 19.28 -1.01 13.21
CA LYS A 268 19.21 -0.13 14.38
C LYS A 268 19.68 -0.82 15.66
N SER A 269 20.22 -2.04 15.54
CA SER A 269 20.57 -2.90 16.68
C SER A 269 21.80 -2.45 17.46
N GLY A 270 22.72 -1.72 16.81
CA GLY A 270 24.04 -1.43 17.35
C GLY A 270 25.09 -2.52 17.14
N PHE A 271 24.73 -3.62 16.47
CA PHE A 271 25.61 -4.78 16.26
C PHE A 271 25.71 -5.17 14.78
N LEU A 272 26.79 -5.87 14.43
CA LEU A 272 26.95 -6.45 13.10
C LEU A 272 25.89 -7.55 12.87
N LEU A 273 25.19 -7.45 11.74
CA LEU A 273 24.36 -8.51 11.20
C LEU A 273 25.10 -9.16 10.05
N ASP A 274 25.46 -10.43 10.22
CA ASP A 274 26.19 -11.21 9.23
C ASP A 274 25.27 -12.25 8.58
N SER A 275 25.59 -12.66 7.36
CA SER A 275 24.85 -13.67 6.60
C SER A 275 23.35 -13.41 6.57
N MET A 276 22.98 -12.14 6.40
CA MET A 276 21.59 -11.72 6.37
C MET A 276 20.94 -12.15 5.08
N LEU A 277 19.73 -12.69 5.20
CA LEU A 277 18.89 -13.20 4.13
C LEU A 277 17.53 -12.55 4.24
N VAL A 278 16.90 -12.25 3.10
CA VAL A 278 15.54 -11.70 3.04
C VAL A 278 14.74 -12.44 1.98
N GLY A 279 13.45 -12.62 2.22
CA GLY A 279 12.56 -13.30 1.29
C GLY A 279 11.13 -12.77 1.35
N GLN A 280 10.50 -12.66 0.19
CA GLN A 280 9.08 -12.33 0.08
C GLN A 280 8.29 -13.63 0.06
N TYR A 281 7.67 -13.94 1.20
CA TYR A 281 6.72 -15.02 1.38
C TYR A 281 5.36 -14.68 0.78
N VAL A 282 4.73 -15.67 0.15
CA VAL A 282 3.38 -15.61 -0.40
C VAL A 282 2.68 -16.95 -0.19
N ASN A 283 1.52 -16.91 0.45
CA ASN A 283 0.53 -17.99 0.43
C ASN A 283 -0.38 -17.75 -0.77
N CYS A 284 -0.20 -18.56 -1.81
CA CYS A 284 -0.94 -18.46 -3.06
C CYS A 284 -2.35 -19.04 -2.87
N ASP A 285 -3.32 -18.35 -3.45
CA ASP A 285 -4.72 -18.75 -3.40
C ASP A 285 -5.39 -18.18 -4.66
N ILE A 286 -5.19 -18.83 -5.81
CA ILE A 286 -5.72 -18.33 -7.09
C ILE A 286 -7.15 -18.80 -7.24
N GLY A 287 -8.05 -18.09 -6.55
CA GLY A 287 -9.44 -18.49 -6.45
C GLY A 287 -9.59 -19.57 -5.39
N TYR A 288 -9.70 -20.83 -5.77
CA TYR A 288 -9.71 -21.96 -4.85
C TYR A 288 -8.28 -22.40 -4.54
N PHE A 289 -7.83 -22.25 -3.29
CA PHE A 289 -6.49 -22.69 -2.87
C PHE A 289 -6.16 -24.16 -3.21
N GLY A 290 -7.15 -25.01 -3.44
CA GLY A 290 -6.99 -26.45 -3.59
C GLY A 290 -6.51 -26.91 -4.97
N ASP A 291 -6.24 -26.01 -5.90
CA ASP A 291 -5.74 -26.34 -7.23
C ASP A 291 -4.59 -25.46 -7.74
N ASP A 292 -3.84 -24.83 -6.85
CA ASP A 292 -2.67 -24.03 -7.23
C ASP A 292 -1.43 -24.86 -7.61
N LEU A 293 -0.61 -24.28 -8.47
CA LEU A 293 0.74 -24.71 -8.83
C LEU A 293 1.70 -23.51 -8.80
N VAL A 294 2.99 -23.76 -8.55
CA VAL A 294 4.03 -22.72 -8.50
C VAL A 294 5.26 -23.05 -9.33
N GLY A 295 6.10 -22.05 -9.56
CA GLY A 295 7.42 -22.21 -10.19
C GLY A 295 8.26 -20.96 -10.05
N CYS A 296 9.47 -20.98 -10.60
CA CYS A 296 10.34 -19.81 -10.61
C CYS A 296 11.18 -19.69 -11.88
N ASP A 297 11.76 -18.50 -12.08
CA ASP A 297 12.79 -18.24 -13.09
C ASP A 297 13.88 -17.38 -12.42
N SER A 298 15.07 -17.98 -12.26
CA SER A 298 16.21 -17.31 -11.64
C SER A 298 16.84 -16.23 -12.53
N SER A 299 16.74 -16.37 -13.86
CA SER A 299 17.34 -15.45 -14.82
C SER A 299 16.67 -14.07 -14.81
N LEU A 300 15.38 -14.03 -14.49
CA LEU A 300 14.59 -12.81 -14.33
C LEU A 300 14.13 -12.58 -12.88
N SER A 301 14.67 -13.34 -11.93
CA SER A 301 14.46 -13.17 -10.48
C SER A 301 12.99 -13.12 -10.07
N TYR A 302 12.18 -14.11 -10.47
CA TYR A 302 10.78 -14.17 -10.04
C TYR A 302 10.29 -15.57 -9.69
N GLY A 303 9.33 -15.63 -8.79
CA GLY A 303 8.44 -16.77 -8.56
C GLY A 303 7.08 -16.51 -9.21
N PHE A 304 6.35 -17.56 -9.54
CA PHE A 304 5.00 -17.45 -10.08
C PHE A 304 4.08 -18.55 -9.55
N ALA A 305 2.77 -18.27 -9.56
CA ALA A 305 1.71 -19.19 -9.26
C ALA A 305 0.64 -19.14 -10.36
N TYR A 306 0.00 -20.27 -10.63
CA TYR A 306 -1.08 -20.39 -11.61
C TYR A 306 -2.01 -21.55 -11.25
N ASN A 307 -3.26 -21.46 -11.71
CA ASN A 307 -4.23 -22.52 -11.48
C ASN A 307 -3.82 -23.81 -12.21
N GLY A 308 -3.91 -24.95 -11.55
CA GLY A 308 -3.57 -26.27 -12.10
C GLY A 308 -4.60 -26.81 -13.08
N TYR A 309 -5.80 -26.21 -13.12
CA TYR A 309 -6.90 -26.61 -14.01
C TYR A 309 -7.42 -25.45 -14.89
N PRO A 310 -8.07 -25.74 -16.04
CA PRO A 310 -8.68 -24.75 -16.93
C PRO A 310 -9.73 -23.81 -16.31
N SER A 311 -10.36 -24.24 -15.22
CA SER A 311 -11.44 -23.55 -14.55
C SER A 311 -11.20 -23.53 -13.05
N ASP A 312 -11.70 -22.48 -12.40
CA ASP A 312 -11.67 -22.30 -10.96
C ASP A 312 -13.06 -21.86 -10.49
N ASP A 313 -13.55 -22.41 -9.37
CA ASP A 313 -14.92 -22.19 -8.90
C ASP A 313 -15.17 -20.76 -8.40
N VAL A 314 -14.14 -20.05 -7.95
CA VAL A 314 -14.24 -18.64 -7.57
C VAL A 314 -14.34 -17.78 -8.82
N PHE A 315 -13.46 -17.97 -9.80
CA PHE A 315 -13.46 -17.17 -11.03
C PHE A 315 -14.62 -17.49 -11.97
N ASN A 316 -15.15 -18.72 -11.93
CA ASN A 316 -16.36 -19.10 -12.67
C ASN A 316 -17.57 -18.22 -12.30
N GLN A 317 -17.67 -17.75 -11.05
CA GLN A 317 -18.75 -16.85 -10.61
C GLN A 317 -18.71 -15.48 -11.31
N PHE A 318 -17.53 -15.10 -11.82
CA PHE A 318 -17.30 -13.87 -12.59
C PHE A 318 -17.28 -14.12 -14.09
N SER A 319 -17.57 -15.35 -14.55
CA SER A 319 -17.44 -15.76 -15.95
C SER A 319 -16.02 -15.55 -16.50
N MET A 320 -15.01 -15.81 -15.67
CA MET A 320 -13.60 -15.62 -15.97
C MET A 320 -12.81 -16.92 -15.81
N SER A 321 -11.77 -17.10 -16.63
CA SER A 321 -10.72 -18.08 -16.36
C SER A 321 -9.74 -17.52 -15.31
N PRO A 322 -9.13 -18.39 -14.49
CA PRO A 322 -8.25 -17.95 -13.41
C PRO A 322 -7.03 -17.17 -13.95
N PRO A 323 -6.67 -16.03 -13.34
CA PRO A 323 -5.43 -15.31 -13.63
C PRO A 323 -4.17 -16.08 -13.21
N ALA A 324 -3.00 -15.57 -13.58
CA ALA A 324 -1.71 -16.02 -13.04
C ALA A 324 -1.07 -14.91 -12.18
N LEU A 325 -0.31 -15.31 -11.17
CA LEU A 325 0.39 -14.44 -10.22
C LEU A 325 1.91 -14.53 -10.41
N GLY A 326 2.61 -13.40 -10.41
CA GLY A 326 4.06 -13.31 -10.39
C GLY A 326 4.57 -12.46 -9.25
N ILE A 327 5.64 -12.90 -8.60
CA ILE A 327 6.35 -12.21 -7.53
C ILE A 327 7.77 -11.95 -8.01
N VAL A 328 8.04 -10.72 -8.42
CA VAL A 328 9.28 -10.33 -9.10
C VAL A 328 10.16 -9.55 -8.14
N LEU A 329 11.39 -10.01 -7.91
CA LEU A 329 12.42 -9.22 -7.26
C LEU A 329 13.05 -8.28 -8.31
N LEU A 330 12.69 -7.01 -8.25
CA LEU A 330 13.20 -5.98 -9.16
C LEU A 330 14.56 -5.44 -8.71
N GLN A 331 14.80 -5.43 -7.40
CA GLN A 331 16.06 -5.00 -6.82
C GLN A 331 16.27 -5.73 -5.50
N GLY A 332 17.38 -6.46 -5.37
CA GLY A 332 17.81 -7.05 -4.10
C GLY A 332 18.77 -6.16 -3.32
N PRO A 333 19.25 -6.67 -2.16
CA PRO A 333 20.23 -6.00 -1.33
C PRO A 333 21.49 -5.65 -2.12
N ILE A 334 22.12 -4.52 -1.78
CA ILE A 334 23.33 -4.05 -2.44
C ILE A 334 24.57 -4.55 -1.70
N VAL A 335 25.53 -5.13 -2.42
CA VAL A 335 26.79 -5.66 -1.87
C VAL A 335 28.00 -5.09 -2.60
N PRO A 336 29.16 -4.94 -1.94
CA PRO A 336 30.38 -4.49 -2.60
C PRO A 336 30.79 -5.46 -3.72
N GLN A 337 31.02 -4.93 -4.92
CA GLN A 337 31.49 -5.68 -6.07
C GLN A 337 32.28 -4.75 -7.00
N GLN A 338 33.60 -4.88 -6.99
CA GLN A 338 34.49 -3.98 -7.72
C GLN A 338 34.18 -3.97 -9.23
N GLY A 339 34.02 -2.78 -9.80
CA GLY A 339 33.72 -2.58 -11.22
C GLY A 339 32.26 -2.81 -11.62
N ALA A 340 31.38 -3.21 -10.68
CA ALA A 340 29.95 -3.30 -10.92
C ALA A 340 29.24 -1.96 -10.65
N THR A 341 27.97 -1.87 -11.04
CA THR A 341 27.09 -0.74 -10.72
C THR A 341 25.82 -1.27 -10.07
N GLY A 342 25.64 -0.91 -8.81
CA GLY A 342 24.45 -1.22 -8.02
C GLY A 342 23.50 -0.03 -8.00
N ILE A 343 22.34 -0.24 -7.39
CA ILE A 343 21.27 0.73 -7.26
C ILE A 343 20.87 0.79 -5.78
N GLN A 344 20.82 2.00 -5.25
CA GLN A 344 20.27 2.28 -3.93
C GLN A 344 19.58 3.64 -3.97
N ASP A 345 18.38 3.77 -3.38
CA ASP A 345 17.61 5.01 -3.46
C ASP A 345 17.35 5.48 -4.91
N PHE A 346 17.15 4.52 -5.83
CA PHE A 346 17.01 4.74 -7.28
C PHE A 346 18.19 5.48 -7.94
N ARG A 347 19.37 5.44 -7.31
CA ARG A 347 20.62 6.02 -7.82
C ARG A 347 21.64 4.94 -8.07
N GLN A 348 22.41 5.10 -9.14
CA GLN A 348 23.52 4.21 -9.45
C GLN A 348 24.70 4.46 -8.51
N ILE A 349 25.26 3.37 -7.96
CA ILE A 349 26.41 3.36 -7.05
C ILE A 349 27.49 2.47 -7.67
N THR A 350 28.69 3.02 -7.90
CA THR A 350 29.83 2.29 -8.46
C THR A 350 30.50 1.38 -7.44
N ASP A 351 31.08 0.27 -7.88
CA ASP A 351 31.75 -0.75 -7.05
C ASP A 351 30.79 -1.52 -6.13
N TYR A 352 29.53 -1.59 -6.53
CA TYR A 352 28.49 -2.38 -5.87
C TYR A 352 27.66 -3.13 -6.92
N GLU A 353 26.95 -4.17 -6.47
CA GLU A 353 25.92 -4.85 -7.25
C GLU A 353 24.68 -5.09 -6.37
N ASN A 354 23.49 -5.09 -6.97
CA ASN A 354 22.31 -5.63 -6.30
C ASN A 354 22.26 -7.13 -6.51
N LEU A 355 22.07 -7.89 -5.43
CA LEU A 355 21.88 -9.33 -5.52
C LEU A 355 20.57 -9.65 -6.26
N PRO A 356 20.57 -10.63 -7.19
CA PRO A 356 19.36 -11.14 -7.82
C PRO A 356 18.59 -12.05 -6.85
N MET A 357 17.59 -12.78 -7.34
CA MET A 357 17.02 -13.89 -6.57
C MET A 357 18.09 -14.97 -6.39
N THR A 358 18.56 -15.19 -5.17
CA THR A 358 19.64 -16.14 -4.88
C THR A 358 19.12 -17.53 -4.51
N SER A 359 17.84 -17.62 -4.11
CA SER A 359 17.16 -18.89 -3.92
C SER A 359 15.64 -18.75 -4.09
N PHE A 360 14.98 -19.88 -4.31
CA PHE A 360 13.53 -20.00 -4.31
C PHE A 360 13.13 -21.13 -3.37
N TRP A 361 12.06 -20.90 -2.61
CA TRP A 361 11.46 -21.93 -1.77
C TRP A 361 9.99 -22.09 -2.10
N TYR A 362 9.48 -23.31 -2.00
CA TYR A 362 8.05 -23.56 -2.05
C TYR A 362 7.64 -24.66 -1.07
N HIS A 363 6.37 -24.64 -0.71
CA HIS A 363 5.70 -25.71 -0.01
C HIS A 363 4.32 -25.94 -0.63
N GLY A 364 3.89 -27.20 -0.64
CA GLY A 364 2.63 -27.61 -1.21
C GLY A 364 1.95 -28.71 -0.39
N SER A 365 0.62 -28.77 -0.49
CA SER A 365 -0.16 -29.86 0.10
C SER A 365 0.34 -31.22 -0.36
N GLY A 366 0.56 -32.14 0.59
CA GLY A 366 1.04 -33.49 0.30
C GLY A 366 2.57 -33.65 0.19
N MET A 367 3.32 -32.57 0.37
CA MET A 367 4.78 -32.63 0.52
C MET A 367 5.18 -33.14 1.91
N ALA A 368 6.35 -33.78 2.00
CA ALA A 368 6.88 -34.31 3.26
C ALA A 368 7.49 -33.23 4.18
N THR A 369 7.79 -32.05 3.63
CA THR A 369 8.26 -30.88 4.37
C THR A 369 7.08 -30.04 4.84
N ALA A 370 7.23 -29.33 5.95
CA ALA A 370 6.21 -28.44 6.48
C ALA A 370 6.69 -26.97 6.44
N PRO A 371 5.79 -25.98 6.46
CA PRO A 371 6.17 -24.60 6.71
C PRO A 371 6.90 -24.46 8.06
N PRO A 372 7.72 -23.40 8.25
CA PRO A 372 8.41 -23.16 9.52
C PRO A 372 7.47 -23.16 10.73
N SER A 373 7.89 -23.84 11.81
CA SER A 373 7.11 -23.93 13.04
C SER A 373 7.09 -22.60 13.79
N LEU A 374 5.89 -22.10 14.11
CA LEU A 374 5.74 -20.83 14.83
C LEU A 374 6.16 -20.94 16.30
N GLY A 375 6.75 -19.87 16.85
CA GLY A 375 7.06 -19.73 18.28
C GLY A 375 8.14 -20.66 18.84
N THR A 376 8.85 -21.41 17.99
CA THR A 376 9.92 -22.35 18.40
C THR A 376 11.20 -22.05 17.66
N TYR A 377 12.36 -22.14 18.31
CA TYR A 377 13.66 -21.88 17.67
C TYR A 377 13.92 -22.80 16.46
N TRP A 378 13.27 -23.98 16.41
CA TRP A 378 13.27 -24.81 15.22
C TRP A 378 12.75 -24.07 13.98
N GLY A 379 11.69 -23.27 14.12
CA GLY A 379 11.20 -22.39 13.06
C GLY A 379 12.25 -21.42 12.55
N THR A 380 13.08 -20.85 13.43
CA THR A 380 14.19 -19.98 13.02
C THR A 380 15.18 -20.72 12.12
N LEU A 381 15.54 -21.95 12.48
CA LEU A 381 16.45 -22.77 11.69
C LEU A 381 15.84 -23.18 10.35
N THR A 382 14.55 -23.53 10.33
CA THR A 382 13.82 -23.82 9.08
C THR A 382 13.75 -22.59 8.17
N VAL A 383 13.42 -21.40 8.70
CA VAL A 383 13.43 -20.15 7.91
C VAL A 383 14.80 -19.87 7.32
N PHE A 384 15.87 -20.02 8.12
CA PHE A 384 17.23 -19.81 7.64
C PHE A 384 17.57 -20.78 6.49
N ALA A 385 17.20 -22.06 6.61
CA ALA A 385 17.36 -23.05 5.56
C ALA A 385 16.52 -22.72 4.31
N ASN A 386 15.27 -22.31 4.47
CA ASN A 386 14.38 -21.98 3.36
C ASN A 386 14.86 -20.75 2.58
N LEU A 387 15.34 -19.71 3.27
CA LEU A 387 15.93 -18.53 2.64
C LEU A 387 17.24 -18.85 1.87
N LEU A 388 17.91 -19.95 2.22
CA LEU A 388 19.06 -20.50 1.47
C LEU A 388 18.66 -21.44 0.33
N GLY A 389 17.37 -21.70 0.10
CA GLY A 389 16.88 -22.58 -0.96
C GLY A 389 16.83 -24.07 -0.59
N PHE A 390 16.89 -24.40 0.70
CA PHE A 390 16.65 -25.75 1.20
C PHE A 390 15.17 -25.96 1.50
N ALA A 391 14.69 -27.19 1.29
CA ALA A 391 13.30 -27.54 1.50
C ALA A 391 12.89 -27.45 2.99
N ASP A 392 13.79 -27.84 3.90
CA ASP A 392 13.54 -27.85 5.35
C ASP A 392 14.86 -27.85 6.15
N TYR A 393 14.73 -27.59 7.46
CA TYR A 393 15.71 -27.94 8.48
C TYR A 393 15.15 -29.11 9.29
N ARG A 394 15.74 -30.31 9.15
CA ARG A 394 15.36 -31.46 9.99
C ARG A 394 16.49 -32.43 10.23
N TYR A 395 16.34 -33.22 11.29
CA TYR A 395 17.36 -34.17 11.73
C TYR A 395 18.76 -33.55 11.92
N GLY A 396 18.81 -32.28 12.30
CA GLY A 396 20.06 -31.54 12.56
C GLY A 396 20.83 -31.10 11.31
N HIS A 397 20.23 -31.12 10.12
CA HIS A 397 20.86 -30.66 8.88
C HIS A 397 19.86 -29.99 7.92
N PHE A 398 20.40 -29.33 6.90
CA PHE A 398 19.62 -28.68 5.83
C PHE A 398 19.25 -29.71 4.78
N GLU A 399 17.97 -29.82 4.45
CA GLU A 399 17.45 -30.81 3.51
C GLU A 399 17.19 -30.16 2.16
N PRO A 400 17.84 -30.59 1.07
CA PRO A 400 17.63 -29.99 -0.24
C PRO A 400 16.26 -30.40 -0.81
N PHE A 401 15.75 -29.63 -1.77
CA PHE A 401 14.73 -30.12 -2.68
C PHE A 401 15.29 -31.26 -3.53
N THR A 402 14.44 -32.22 -3.91
CA THR A 402 14.85 -33.38 -4.71
C THR A 402 13.88 -33.65 -5.85
N ASN A 403 14.40 -33.85 -7.04
CA ASN A 403 13.68 -34.46 -8.16
C ASN A 403 14.08 -35.94 -8.26
N GLY A 404 13.26 -36.82 -7.68
CA GLY A 404 13.65 -38.20 -7.43
C GLY A 404 14.76 -38.28 -6.39
N ALA A 405 15.93 -38.80 -6.76
CA ALA A 405 17.11 -38.89 -5.88
C ALA A 405 18.13 -37.74 -6.10
N ILE A 406 17.81 -36.76 -6.95
CA ILE A 406 18.74 -35.70 -7.36
C ILE A 406 18.38 -34.39 -6.66
N PRO A 407 19.28 -33.78 -5.89
CA PRO A 407 19.07 -32.44 -5.31
C PRO A 407 18.90 -31.34 -6.38
N THR A 408 17.95 -30.40 -6.19
CA THR A 408 17.62 -29.32 -7.15
C THR A 408 17.80 -27.88 -6.63
N SER A 409 18.30 -27.71 -5.41
CA SER A 409 18.60 -26.41 -4.76
C SER A 409 19.68 -25.60 -5.53
N PRO A 410 19.63 -24.25 -5.55
CA PRO A 410 18.80 -23.34 -4.74
C PRO A 410 17.50 -22.84 -5.38
N TRP A 411 17.19 -23.27 -6.60
CA TRP A 411 16.00 -22.84 -7.33
C TRP A 411 15.25 -24.07 -7.89
N PRO A 412 14.47 -24.77 -7.04
CA PRO A 412 13.60 -25.83 -7.53
C PRO A 412 12.53 -25.25 -8.45
N LEU A 413 11.92 -26.10 -9.28
CA LEU A 413 10.78 -25.73 -10.14
C LEU A 413 11.12 -24.65 -11.20
N GLN A 414 12.33 -24.67 -11.73
CA GLN A 414 12.76 -23.79 -12.84
C GLN A 414 12.32 -24.25 -14.24
N GLY A 415 11.52 -25.31 -14.33
CA GLY A 415 10.94 -25.74 -15.58
C GLY A 415 9.90 -24.77 -16.13
N ASN A 416 9.57 -24.92 -17.41
CA ASN A 416 8.57 -24.12 -18.09
C ASN A 416 7.27 -24.94 -18.27
N PRO A 417 6.20 -24.62 -17.53
CA PRO A 417 4.92 -25.32 -17.64
C PRO A 417 4.28 -25.26 -19.03
N LEU A 418 4.55 -24.21 -19.81
CA LEU A 418 3.99 -24.04 -21.15
C LEU A 418 4.61 -24.99 -22.19
N SER A 419 5.89 -25.34 -22.01
CA SER A 419 6.60 -26.28 -22.89
C SER A 419 6.71 -27.70 -22.33
N GLY A 420 6.38 -27.89 -21.05
CA GLY A 420 6.57 -29.17 -20.35
C GLY A 420 8.04 -29.56 -20.16
N GLN A 421 8.97 -28.59 -20.18
CA GLN A 421 10.41 -28.85 -20.07
C GLN A 421 10.94 -28.46 -18.69
N GLY A 422 11.83 -29.26 -18.12
CA GLY A 422 12.43 -29.02 -16.81
C GLY A 422 11.60 -29.53 -15.63
N GLU A 423 11.96 -29.08 -14.43
CA GLU A 423 11.25 -29.43 -13.18
C GLU A 423 10.01 -28.54 -13.04
N ILE A 424 8.82 -29.12 -13.09
CA ILE A 424 7.54 -28.40 -13.08
C ILE A 424 6.67 -28.96 -11.96
N ASP A 425 6.02 -28.07 -11.21
CA ASP A 425 5.08 -28.46 -10.16
C ASP A 425 3.86 -29.19 -10.75
N GLY A 426 3.41 -30.26 -10.10
CA GLY A 426 2.35 -31.12 -10.62
C GLY A 426 2.74 -32.02 -11.78
N ALA A 427 3.96 -31.91 -12.33
CA ALA A 427 4.42 -32.83 -13.37
C ALA A 427 4.43 -34.28 -12.86
N ASN A 428 4.03 -35.22 -13.73
CA ASN A 428 3.86 -36.63 -13.38
C ASN A 428 2.85 -36.88 -12.23
N GLY A 429 1.99 -35.91 -11.91
CA GLY A 429 0.96 -36.04 -10.89
C GLY A 429 1.47 -35.93 -9.45
N TYR A 430 2.64 -35.34 -9.21
CA TYR A 430 3.17 -35.16 -7.85
C TYR A 430 4.00 -33.87 -7.69
N PRO A 431 3.79 -33.09 -6.60
CA PRO A 431 2.57 -33.10 -5.79
C PRO A 431 1.37 -32.67 -6.65
N LEU A 432 0.17 -33.19 -6.40
CA LEU A 432 -1.02 -32.74 -7.11
C LEU A 432 -1.26 -31.23 -6.91
N PRO A 433 -1.95 -30.54 -7.83
CA PRO A 433 -2.43 -29.18 -7.58
C PRO A 433 -3.14 -29.10 -6.22
N GLY A 434 -2.93 -28.00 -5.50
CA GLY A 434 -3.28 -27.88 -4.08
C GLY A 434 -2.69 -26.63 -3.47
N ALA A 435 -2.96 -26.36 -2.18
CA ALA A 435 -2.46 -25.15 -1.52
C ALA A 435 -0.96 -24.99 -1.74
N ARG A 436 -0.53 -23.83 -2.23
CA ARG A 436 0.87 -23.51 -2.50
C ARG A 436 1.34 -22.29 -1.74
N MET A 437 2.56 -22.38 -1.25
CA MET A 437 3.31 -21.26 -0.70
C MET A 437 4.62 -21.16 -1.45
N LEU A 438 5.10 -19.93 -1.63
CA LEU A 438 6.41 -19.67 -2.22
C LEU A 438 7.17 -18.57 -1.46
N MET A 439 8.50 -18.55 -1.63
CA MET A 439 9.35 -17.44 -1.23
C MET A 439 10.38 -17.12 -2.30
N VAL A 440 10.49 -15.83 -2.63
CA VAL A 440 11.50 -15.27 -3.56
C VAL A 440 12.57 -14.58 -2.72
N ASN A 441 13.77 -15.18 -2.66
CA ASN A 441 14.78 -14.86 -1.66
C ASN A 441 16.02 -14.21 -2.25
N SER A 442 16.70 -13.38 -1.46
CA SER A 442 17.98 -12.76 -1.82
C SER A 442 18.93 -12.67 -0.61
N GLY A 443 20.23 -12.83 -0.87
CA GLY A 443 21.31 -12.87 0.12
C GLY A 443 22.29 -14.04 -0.12
N PRO A 444 23.31 -14.21 0.72
CA PRO A 444 23.56 -13.46 1.94
C PRO A 444 24.19 -12.07 1.69
N PHE A 445 24.01 -11.17 2.65
CA PHE A 445 24.72 -9.89 2.74
C PHE A 445 24.99 -9.54 4.22
N SER A 446 25.79 -8.51 4.48
CA SER A 446 26.09 -8.05 5.84
C SER A 446 25.57 -6.63 6.06
N MET A 447 25.20 -6.29 7.29
CA MET A 447 24.79 -4.95 7.70
C MET A 447 25.54 -4.53 8.97
N GLU A 448 26.41 -3.54 8.82
CA GLU A 448 26.99 -2.81 9.95
C GLU A 448 25.90 -2.01 10.70
N PRO A 449 26.12 -1.60 11.96
CA PRO A 449 25.22 -0.69 12.65
C PRO A 449 24.94 0.57 11.83
N GLY A 450 23.66 0.93 11.68
CA GLY A 450 23.20 2.07 10.88
C GLY A 450 23.15 1.81 9.36
N ALA A 451 23.60 0.65 8.86
CA ALA A 451 23.53 0.33 7.45
C ALA A 451 22.07 0.23 6.97
N VAL A 452 21.84 0.62 5.72
CA VAL A 452 20.54 0.56 5.04
C VAL A 452 20.64 -0.39 3.87
N GLN A 453 19.69 -1.31 3.77
CA GLN A 453 19.50 -2.20 2.63
C GLN A 453 18.12 -1.98 2.04
N GLU A 454 17.99 -2.23 0.75
CA GLU A 454 16.75 -2.02 0.01
C GLU A 454 16.40 -3.25 -0.80
N VAL A 455 15.15 -3.69 -0.68
CA VAL A 455 14.57 -4.70 -1.57
C VAL A 455 13.26 -4.21 -2.15
N ILE A 456 13.09 -4.43 -3.45
CA ILE A 456 11.89 -4.03 -4.20
C ILE A 456 11.29 -5.26 -4.86
N TYR A 457 10.06 -5.55 -4.48
CA TYR A 457 9.23 -6.57 -5.08
C TYR A 457 8.10 -5.95 -5.91
N ALA A 458 7.74 -6.62 -6.99
CA ALA A 458 6.54 -6.35 -7.75
C ALA A 458 5.62 -7.57 -7.77
N PHE A 459 4.34 -7.32 -7.48
CA PHE A 459 3.24 -8.27 -7.55
C PHE A 459 2.54 -8.04 -8.88
N VAL A 460 2.63 -9.02 -9.77
CA VAL A 460 2.15 -8.95 -11.15
C VAL A 460 1.03 -9.95 -11.31
N ALA A 461 -0.10 -9.53 -11.86
CA ALA A 461 -1.13 -10.47 -12.27
C ALA A 461 -1.33 -10.40 -13.78
N ALA A 462 -1.77 -11.51 -14.36
CA ALA A 462 -2.07 -11.57 -15.78
C ALA A 462 -3.38 -12.32 -15.99
N ASN A 463 -4.31 -11.66 -16.69
CA ASN A 463 -5.52 -12.32 -17.15
C ASN A 463 -5.23 -13.19 -18.37
N PRO A 464 -6.00 -14.27 -18.58
CA PRO A 464 -6.05 -14.92 -19.87
C PRO A 464 -6.67 -13.98 -20.91
N SER A 465 -6.42 -14.26 -22.18
CA SER A 465 -7.17 -13.73 -23.31
C SER A 465 -8.62 -14.17 -23.24
N ALA A 466 -9.51 -13.49 -23.99
CA ALA A 466 -10.96 -13.74 -23.93
C ALA A 466 -11.39 -15.20 -24.25
N ALA A 467 -10.55 -15.96 -24.97
CA ALA A 467 -10.77 -17.38 -25.25
C ALA A 467 -9.69 -18.29 -24.61
N GLY A 468 -8.85 -17.72 -23.76
CA GLY A 468 -7.73 -18.38 -23.10
C GLY A 468 -8.13 -19.12 -21.83
N ASN A 469 -7.17 -19.82 -21.23
CA ASN A 469 -7.32 -20.57 -19.97
C ASN A 469 -6.16 -20.23 -19.03
N HIS A 470 -6.02 -20.96 -17.91
CA HIS A 470 -4.92 -20.78 -16.95
C HIS A 470 -3.51 -20.73 -17.58
N LEU A 471 -3.22 -21.54 -18.61
CA LEU A 471 -1.91 -21.52 -19.29
C LEU A 471 -1.73 -20.28 -20.16
N ASP A 472 -2.81 -19.75 -20.73
CA ASP A 472 -2.76 -18.48 -21.46
C ASP A 472 -2.52 -17.29 -20.50
N ALA A 473 -3.12 -17.32 -19.31
CA ALA A 473 -2.83 -16.37 -18.23
C ALA A 473 -1.33 -16.41 -17.85
N LEU A 474 -0.78 -17.62 -17.63
CA LEU A 474 0.64 -17.82 -17.37
C LEU A 474 1.52 -17.32 -18.53
N ALA A 475 1.14 -17.59 -19.77
CA ALA A 475 1.85 -17.10 -20.94
C ALA A 475 1.84 -15.57 -21.04
N ASN A 476 0.77 -14.91 -20.63
CA ASN A 476 0.70 -13.45 -20.57
C ASN A 476 1.57 -12.89 -19.45
N LEU A 477 1.58 -13.54 -18.27
CA LEU A 477 2.48 -13.18 -17.17
C LEU A 477 3.96 -13.21 -17.62
N MET A 478 4.37 -14.29 -18.29
CA MET A 478 5.73 -14.46 -18.80
C MET A 478 6.12 -13.41 -19.87
N LYS A 479 5.16 -12.77 -20.55
CA LYS A 479 5.41 -11.64 -21.46
C LYS A 479 5.53 -10.29 -20.73
N ILE A 480 4.78 -10.12 -19.63
CA ILE A 480 4.78 -8.89 -18.84
C ILE A 480 6.10 -8.73 -18.10
N ILE A 481 6.64 -9.79 -17.51
CA ILE A 481 7.81 -9.72 -16.62
C ILE A 481 9.07 -9.10 -17.28
N PRO A 482 9.50 -9.51 -18.51
CA PRO A 482 10.62 -8.85 -19.18
C PRO A 482 10.36 -7.37 -19.49
N THR A 483 9.10 -6.99 -19.73
CA THR A 483 8.71 -5.60 -19.96
C THR A 483 8.75 -4.80 -18.68
N LEU A 484 8.34 -5.38 -17.56
CA LEU A 484 8.44 -4.79 -16.22
C LEU A 484 9.89 -4.49 -15.83
N HIS A 485 10.82 -5.43 -16.07
CA HIS A 485 12.24 -5.19 -15.83
C HIS A 485 12.77 -4.00 -16.64
N LYS A 486 12.39 -3.89 -17.92
CA LYS A 486 12.75 -2.73 -18.76
C LYS A 486 12.16 -1.43 -18.23
N ALA A 487 10.89 -1.44 -17.79
CA ALA A 487 10.24 -0.29 -17.20
C ALA A 487 10.94 0.14 -15.90
N TYR A 488 11.35 -0.81 -15.06
CA TYR A 488 12.10 -0.54 -13.84
C TYR A 488 13.45 0.12 -14.13
N GLN A 489 14.18 -0.34 -15.13
CA GLN A 489 15.43 0.32 -15.55
C GLN A 489 15.20 1.74 -16.05
N ALA A 490 14.08 2.00 -16.74
CA ALA A 490 13.71 3.35 -17.17
C ALA A 490 13.37 4.28 -15.98
N PHE A 491 12.89 3.75 -14.84
CA PHE A 491 12.65 4.55 -13.65
C PHE A 491 13.91 5.18 -13.06
N LEU A 492 15.09 4.62 -13.30
CA LEU A 492 16.36 5.23 -12.89
C LEU A 492 16.66 6.55 -13.61
N GLN A 493 15.94 6.83 -14.71
CA GLN A 493 16.01 8.07 -15.48
C GLN A 493 14.83 9.00 -15.16
N PHE A 494 13.98 8.66 -14.19
CA PHE A 494 12.83 9.48 -13.83
C PHE A 494 13.28 10.84 -13.27
N GLU A 495 12.79 11.91 -13.89
CA GLU A 495 13.00 13.27 -13.42
C GLU A 495 11.82 13.69 -12.52
N ALA A 496 12.13 13.99 -11.26
CA ALA A 496 11.13 14.50 -10.33
C ALA A 496 10.57 15.85 -10.82
N PRO A 497 9.26 16.09 -10.66
CA PRO A 497 8.64 17.34 -11.07
C PRO A 497 9.22 18.52 -10.28
N VAL A 498 9.30 19.68 -10.94
CA VAL A 498 9.77 20.95 -10.35
C VAL A 498 8.73 22.05 -10.53
N GLY A 499 8.79 23.07 -9.68
CA GLY A 499 7.80 24.15 -9.66
C GLY A 499 6.54 23.80 -8.86
N PRO A 500 5.64 24.78 -8.65
CA PRO A 500 4.53 24.63 -7.73
C PRO A 500 3.60 23.48 -8.13
N ARG A 501 3.06 22.77 -7.14
CA ARG A 501 2.01 21.77 -7.37
C ARG A 501 0.81 22.41 -8.09
N GLN A 502 0.28 21.72 -9.10
CA GLN A 502 -0.72 22.29 -10.02
C GLN A 502 -2.16 22.31 -9.45
N THR A 503 -2.40 21.76 -8.26
CA THR A 503 -3.74 21.51 -7.71
C THR A 503 -3.88 22.05 -6.28
N THR A 504 -5.04 22.67 -6.02
CA THR A 504 -5.48 23.10 -4.68
C THR A 504 -6.26 21.97 -3.99
N PRO A 505 -6.12 21.79 -2.65
CA PRO A 505 -6.94 20.91 -1.80
C PRO A 505 -8.40 20.81 -2.23
N PRO A 506 -8.99 19.60 -2.35
CA PRO A 506 -10.42 19.50 -2.59
C PRO A 506 -11.13 20.02 -1.34
N ASP A 507 -12.21 20.78 -1.54
CA ASP A 507 -13.06 21.16 -0.43
C ASP A 507 -13.69 19.88 0.17
N THR A 508 -13.37 19.53 1.42
CA THR A 508 -14.09 18.47 2.15
C THR A 508 -15.56 18.87 2.26
N HIS A 509 -16.53 17.96 2.12
CA HIS A 509 -17.89 18.34 2.54
C HIS A 509 -17.78 18.65 4.03
N ASP A 510 -18.26 19.84 4.39
CA ASP A 510 -18.06 20.37 5.72
C ASP A 510 -18.87 19.53 6.71
N SER A 511 -18.21 18.64 7.46
CA SER A 511 -18.85 17.84 8.50
C SER A 511 -19.14 18.66 9.77
N THR A 512 -18.98 19.99 9.72
CA THR A 512 -19.61 20.90 10.68
C THR A 512 -20.88 21.53 10.14
N GLY A 513 -21.46 21.02 9.05
CA GLY A 513 -22.87 21.23 8.73
C GLY A 513 -23.32 22.68 8.85
N VAL A 514 -22.53 23.62 8.33
CA VAL A 514 -23.00 24.95 7.96
C VAL A 514 -22.19 25.35 6.73
N ASP A 515 -22.65 24.97 5.53
CA ASP A 515 -22.24 25.70 4.34
C ASP A 515 -22.49 27.18 4.64
N TYR A 516 -21.47 28.03 4.62
CA TYR A 516 -21.64 29.47 4.85
C TYR A 516 -22.10 30.16 3.56
N PHE A 517 -21.62 29.67 2.40
CA PHE A 517 -21.96 30.18 1.09
C PHE A 517 -21.75 29.17 -0.04
N ILE A 518 -22.45 29.36 -1.16
CA ILE A 518 -22.29 28.64 -2.43
C ILE A 518 -22.03 29.67 -3.52
N LEU A 519 -20.93 29.50 -4.27
CA LEU A 519 -20.66 30.28 -5.49
C LEU A 519 -20.99 29.39 -6.70
N GLY A 520 -21.98 29.76 -7.50
CA GLY A 520 -22.33 29.07 -8.75
C GLY A 520 -21.35 29.37 -9.88
N ASP A 521 -21.41 28.58 -10.94
CA ASP A 521 -20.62 28.83 -12.15
C ASP A 521 -20.97 30.17 -12.81
N GLY A 522 -20.00 30.73 -13.51
CA GLY A 522 -20.22 31.89 -14.36
C GLY A 522 -21.15 31.54 -15.52
N TYR A 523 -22.19 32.36 -15.76
CA TYR A 523 -23.06 32.22 -16.93
C TYR A 523 -23.34 33.56 -17.63
N PRO A 524 -23.20 33.66 -18.96
CA PRO A 524 -22.61 32.64 -19.84
C PRO A 524 -21.12 32.46 -19.54
N ASN A 525 -20.57 31.29 -19.86
CA ASN A 525 -19.13 31.02 -19.80
C ASN A 525 -18.77 30.01 -20.91
N PRO A 526 -18.01 30.41 -21.95
CA PRO A 526 -17.37 31.72 -22.13
C PRO A 526 -18.34 32.91 -22.24
N PHE A 527 -17.87 34.12 -21.90
CA PHE A 527 -18.65 35.36 -22.01
C PHE A 527 -17.95 36.41 -22.87
N ALA A 528 -18.74 37.24 -23.56
CA ALA A 528 -18.21 38.31 -24.42
C ALA A 528 -18.36 39.72 -23.84
N GLN A 529 -19.40 39.96 -23.04
CA GLN A 529 -19.68 41.28 -22.44
C GLN A 529 -19.72 41.22 -20.92
N GLN A 530 -20.45 40.25 -20.37
CA GLN A 530 -20.57 40.08 -18.91
C GLN A 530 -20.77 38.62 -18.53
N VAL A 531 -20.29 38.24 -17.36
CA VAL A 531 -20.56 36.96 -16.70
C VAL A 531 -21.32 37.21 -15.40
N GLN A 532 -22.35 36.40 -15.16
CA GLN A 532 -23.10 36.41 -13.90
C GLN A 532 -22.63 35.27 -13.00
N LEU A 533 -22.45 35.59 -11.72
CA LEU A 533 -22.04 34.68 -10.66
C LEU A 533 -23.18 34.61 -9.64
N LYS A 534 -23.83 33.46 -9.56
CA LYS A 534 -24.87 33.23 -8.55
C LYS A 534 -24.19 32.95 -7.22
N LEU A 535 -24.56 33.68 -6.18
CA LEU A 535 -24.02 33.53 -4.83
C LEU A 535 -25.18 33.26 -3.87
N ARG A 536 -25.17 32.12 -3.19
CA ARG A 536 -26.10 31.84 -2.09
C ARG A 536 -25.35 31.96 -0.78
N LEU A 537 -25.76 32.88 0.10
CA LEU A 537 -25.27 32.96 1.47
C LEU A 537 -26.26 32.28 2.40
N LEU A 538 -25.75 31.43 3.27
CA LEU A 538 -26.55 30.66 4.23
C LEU A 538 -26.51 31.28 5.63
N ASN A 539 -25.62 32.28 5.83
CA ASN A 539 -25.50 33.15 7.01
C ASN A 539 -25.18 34.59 6.57
N ASP A 540 -25.24 35.53 7.52
CA ASP A 540 -24.77 36.90 7.33
C ASP A 540 -23.23 36.90 7.39
N LEU A 541 -22.58 37.31 6.30
CA LEU A 541 -21.12 37.20 6.14
C LEU A 541 -20.51 38.49 5.62
N ASP A 542 -19.33 38.83 6.11
CA ASP A 542 -18.43 39.76 5.43
C ASP A 542 -17.65 39.00 4.35
N VAL A 543 -17.94 39.29 3.07
CA VAL A 543 -17.40 38.55 1.94
C VAL A 543 -16.61 39.45 1.00
N ARG A 544 -15.65 38.84 0.31
CA ARG A 544 -14.90 39.48 -0.76
C ARG A 544 -14.95 38.63 -2.02
N LEU A 545 -15.46 39.20 -3.11
CA LEU A 545 -15.50 38.57 -4.43
C LEU A 545 -14.51 39.29 -5.36
N GLU A 546 -13.50 38.59 -5.82
CA GLU A 546 -12.34 39.14 -6.54
C GLU A 546 -12.05 38.35 -7.81
N VAL A 547 -11.37 38.97 -8.78
CA VAL A 547 -10.97 38.34 -10.04
C VAL A 547 -9.46 38.37 -10.17
N PHE A 548 -8.88 37.27 -10.63
CA PHE A 548 -7.46 37.05 -10.82
C PHE A 548 -7.16 36.62 -12.25
N ASN A 549 -6.01 37.04 -12.78
CA ASN A 549 -5.49 36.50 -14.04
C ASN A 549 -4.73 35.17 -13.80
N VAL A 550 -4.26 34.54 -14.88
CA VAL A 550 -3.52 33.26 -14.83
C VAL A 550 -2.17 33.34 -14.10
N LEU A 551 -1.63 34.54 -13.86
CA LEU A 551 -0.41 34.75 -13.07
C LEU A 551 -0.71 34.93 -11.57
N GLY A 552 -1.97 34.75 -11.14
CA GLY A 552 -2.39 34.96 -9.75
C GLY A 552 -2.48 36.43 -9.36
N GLN A 553 -2.36 37.37 -10.30
CA GLN A 553 -2.49 38.79 -10.01
C GLN A 553 -3.97 39.16 -9.95
N GLN A 554 -4.35 39.88 -8.89
CA GLN A 554 -5.71 40.37 -8.76
C GLN A 554 -5.97 41.52 -9.75
N VAL A 555 -6.97 41.35 -10.61
CA VAL A 555 -7.34 42.31 -11.64
C VAL A 555 -8.60 43.11 -11.32
N GLN A 556 -9.51 42.55 -10.51
CA GLN A 556 -10.76 43.22 -10.12
C GLN A 556 -11.24 42.81 -8.71
N THR A 557 -12.01 43.68 -8.07
CA THR A 557 -12.87 43.34 -6.93
C THR A 557 -14.31 43.59 -7.34
N ILE A 558 -15.13 42.53 -7.45
CA ILE A 558 -16.54 42.62 -7.84
C ILE A 558 -17.39 43.12 -6.66
N TYR A 559 -17.10 42.62 -5.46
CA TYR A 559 -17.81 43.01 -4.25
C TYR A 559 -16.92 42.85 -3.01
N GLN A 560 -17.05 43.76 -2.05
CA GLN A 560 -16.40 43.64 -0.74
C GLN A 560 -17.29 44.26 0.33
N GLY A 561 -17.67 43.48 1.33
CA GLY A 561 -18.42 43.95 2.48
C GLY A 561 -19.42 42.93 3.04
N PRO A 562 -20.26 43.36 3.99
CA PRO A 562 -21.26 42.50 4.61
C PRO A 562 -22.44 42.26 3.67
N LEU A 563 -22.81 40.99 3.51
CA LEU A 563 -24.04 40.53 2.88
C LEU A 563 -24.83 39.67 3.88
N LEU A 564 -26.15 39.85 3.88
CA LEU A 564 -27.05 39.03 4.68
C LEU A 564 -27.27 37.66 4.03
N LYS A 565 -27.73 36.69 4.80
CA LYS A 565 -28.23 35.41 4.28
C LYS A 565 -29.21 35.64 3.13
N GLY A 566 -29.00 34.98 1.98
CA GLY A 566 -29.85 35.13 0.81
C GLY A 566 -29.16 34.76 -0.50
N ASP A 567 -29.92 34.85 -1.60
CA ASP A 567 -29.43 34.62 -2.95
C ASP A 567 -29.09 35.95 -3.64
N TYR A 568 -27.92 35.99 -4.28
CA TYR A 568 -27.36 37.15 -4.97
C TYR A 568 -26.93 36.76 -6.38
N VAL A 569 -26.96 37.74 -7.28
CA VAL A 569 -26.35 37.63 -8.61
C VAL A 569 -25.38 38.78 -8.76
N LEU A 570 -24.09 38.46 -8.70
CA LEU A 570 -23.02 39.42 -8.89
C LEU A 570 -22.52 39.32 -10.33
N GLN A 571 -22.03 40.42 -10.89
CA GLN A 571 -21.70 40.50 -12.31
C GLN A 571 -20.29 41.05 -12.50
N TRP A 572 -19.62 40.56 -13.53
CA TRP A 572 -18.35 41.11 -13.97
C TRP A 572 -18.36 41.30 -15.49
N ASP A 573 -17.92 42.47 -15.93
CA ASP A 573 -17.97 42.95 -17.31
C ASP A 573 -16.64 42.77 -18.06
N GLY A 574 -15.70 42.01 -17.48
CA GLY A 574 -14.38 41.79 -18.08
C GLY A 574 -13.44 43.00 -18.00
N LYS A 575 -13.69 43.96 -17.10
CA LYS A 575 -12.81 45.12 -16.87
C LYS A 575 -11.97 45.00 -15.59
N ASP A 576 -10.82 45.65 -15.59
CA ASP A 576 -9.95 45.77 -14.41
C ASP A 576 -10.45 46.85 -13.43
N ARG A 577 -9.77 47.00 -12.29
CA ARG A 577 -10.07 48.04 -11.28
C ARG A 577 -10.04 49.49 -11.80
N ARG A 578 -9.40 49.74 -12.94
CA ARG A 578 -9.28 51.08 -13.57
C ARG A 578 -10.34 51.28 -14.65
N GLY A 579 -11.22 50.30 -14.89
CA GLY A 579 -12.22 50.33 -15.95
C GLY A 579 -11.65 50.00 -17.33
N ASN A 580 -10.41 49.52 -17.42
CA ASN A 580 -9.83 49.11 -18.69
C ASN A 580 -10.30 47.72 -19.07
N ASP A 581 -10.43 47.54 -20.37
CA ASP A 581 -10.75 46.27 -21.00
C ASP A 581 -9.62 45.25 -20.84
N LEU A 582 -9.92 44.10 -20.21
CA LEU A 582 -8.96 43.00 -20.11
C LEU A 582 -8.94 42.16 -21.41
N PRO A 583 -7.81 41.51 -21.75
CA PRO A 583 -7.70 40.68 -22.95
C PRO A 583 -8.53 39.39 -22.84
N SER A 584 -8.89 38.81 -23.99
CA SER A 584 -9.46 37.46 -24.06
C SER A 584 -8.54 36.48 -23.34
N GLY A 585 -9.12 35.61 -22.49
CA GLY A 585 -8.32 34.71 -21.67
C GLY A 585 -9.08 34.09 -20.52
N VAL A 586 -8.37 33.26 -19.77
CA VAL A 586 -8.87 32.60 -18.56
C VAL A 586 -8.67 33.50 -17.36
N TYR A 587 -9.71 33.64 -16.55
CA TYR A 587 -9.69 34.35 -15.28
C TYR A 587 -10.28 33.48 -14.18
N PHE A 588 -9.89 33.76 -12.94
CA PHE A 588 -10.35 33.05 -11.76
C PHE A 588 -11.06 34.01 -10.82
N VAL A 589 -12.31 33.73 -10.51
CA VAL A 589 -13.12 34.46 -9.54
C VAL A 589 -12.99 33.78 -8.19
N ARG A 590 -12.68 34.53 -7.15
CA ARG A 590 -12.54 34.05 -5.78
C ARG A 590 -13.57 34.71 -4.88
N LEU A 591 -14.36 33.92 -4.17
CA LEU A 591 -15.15 34.38 -3.03
C LEU A 591 -14.44 33.98 -1.74
N GLN A 592 -14.30 34.92 -0.79
CA GLN A 592 -13.62 34.69 0.48
C GLN A 592 -14.42 35.25 1.67
N HIS A 593 -14.44 34.50 2.77
CA HIS A 593 -14.88 34.92 4.10
C HIS A 593 -13.92 34.34 5.15
N GLY A 594 -13.08 35.17 5.78
CA GLY A 594 -12.04 34.68 6.70
C GLY A 594 -11.12 33.64 6.03
N PRO A 595 -10.96 32.42 6.61
CA PRO A 595 -10.19 31.33 6.00
C PRO A 595 -10.97 30.56 4.91
N LEU A 596 -12.29 30.75 4.82
CA LEU A 596 -13.14 30.04 3.84
C LEU A 596 -13.03 30.72 2.48
N MET A 597 -12.81 29.95 1.43
CA MET A 597 -12.73 30.48 0.07
C MET A 597 -13.28 29.50 -0.97
N ARG A 598 -13.81 30.02 -2.08
CA ARG A 598 -14.23 29.24 -3.26
C ARG A 598 -13.80 29.93 -4.55
N TRP A 599 -13.39 29.13 -5.53
CA TRP A 599 -12.92 29.60 -6.83
C TRP A 599 -13.84 29.20 -7.98
N ARG A 600 -13.97 30.05 -9.00
CA ARG A 600 -14.64 29.75 -10.27
C ARG A 600 -13.80 30.22 -11.45
N LYS A 601 -13.66 29.35 -12.45
CA LYS A 601 -13.01 29.69 -13.71
C LYS A 601 -14.02 30.36 -14.64
N VAL A 602 -13.65 31.50 -15.22
CA VAL A 602 -14.42 32.18 -16.27
C VAL A 602 -13.54 32.47 -17.48
N ILE A 603 -14.11 32.45 -18.67
CA ILE A 603 -13.41 32.64 -19.95
C ILE A 603 -14.00 33.88 -20.63
N LEU A 604 -13.19 34.93 -20.77
CA LEU A 604 -13.54 36.13 -21.51
C LEU A 604 -13.14 35.94 -22.98
N LEU A 605 -14.08 36.14 -23.90
CA LEU A 605 -13.87 36.11 -25.35
C LEU A 605 -14.30 37.44 -25.97
N LYS A 606 -13.35 38.24 -26.42
CA LYS A 606 -13.60 39.47 -27.18
C LYS A 606 -13.55 39.25 -28.68
#